data_AF-A0A958MPY8-F1
#
_entry.id   AF-A0A958MPY8-F1
#
_cell.length_a   1.000
_cell.length_b   1.000
_cell.length_c   1.000
_cell.angle_alpha   90.00
_cell.angle_beta   90.00
_cell.angle_gamma   90.00
#
_symmetry.space_group_name_H-M   'P 1'
#
loop_
_entity.id
_entity.type
_entity.pdbx_description
1 polymer ?
#
loop_
_entity_poly.entity_id
_entity_poly.type
_entity_poly.pdbx_seq_one_letter_code
_entity_poly.pdbx_strand_id
1 'polypeptide(L)'
;MNDIFVAFDTETTDFPWKGGRLIELAGVKFRLSSGLVIGNFQTFVDPGPDALMNPDAFEVHGIPLEDARQGAPFKDAFLQFHSFANGAPLVAHNASFETQVLKREFELADMPSPGGTIFCTMLMAKKHWSERSGKGAHTLGNLSELIGVDSSGWHRALADSMMCKELFLHMKREAVA
;
A
#
# COMPACT_ATOMS: atom_id res chain seq x y z
N MET A 1 20.95 -2.62 -11.93
CA MET A 1 19.75 -2.03 -11.27
C MET A 1 19.47 -2.79 -9.99
N ASN A 2 18.90 -2.15 -8.98
CA ASN A 2 18.47 -2.84 -7.77
C ASN A 2 17.42 -3.89 -8.17
N ASP A 3 17.64 -5.16 -7.83
CA ASP A 3 16.69 -6.25 -8.16
C ASP A 3 15.62 -6.41 -7.08
N ILE A 4 15.73 -5.70 -5.96
CA ILE A 4 14.83 -5.84 -4.81
C ILE A 4 13.91 -4.62 -4.72
N PHE A 5 12.62 -4.89 -4.57
CA PHE A 5 11.56 -3.89 -4.42
C PHE A 5 10.69 -4.23 -3.21
N VAL A 6 9.94 -3.25 -2.73
CA VAL A 6 8.88 -3.46 -1.73
C VAL A 6 7.56 -2.91 -2.27
N ALA A 7 6.58 -3.78 -2.49
CA ALA A 7 5.21 -3.34 -2.67
C ALA A 7 4.60 -3.11 -1.29
N PHE A 8 3.87 -2.01 -1.10
CA PHE A 8 3.29 -1.67 0.19
C PHE A 8 1.91 -1.07 0.01
N ASP A 9 1.12 -1.17 1.07
CA ASP A 9 -0.24 -0.64 1.13
C ASP A 9 -0.57 -0.20 2.57
N THR A 10 -1.60 0.62 2.70
CA THR A 10 -2.02 1.23 3.97
C THR A 10 -3.54 1.25 4.09
N GLU A 11 -4.05 0.84 5.25
CA GLU A 11 -5.46 1.07 5.61
C GLU A 11 -5.58 2.30 6.51
N THR A 12 -6.67 3.05 6.36
CA THR A 12 -6.91 4.30 7.11
C THR A 12 -8.28 4.32 7.76
N THR A 13 -8.47 5.21 8.74
CA THR A 13 -9.77 5.40 9.41
C THR A 13 -10.81 6.11 8.53
N ASP A 14 -10.49 6.46 7.29
CA ASP A 14 -11.34 7.28 6.44
C ASP A 14 -11.37 6.84 4.97
N PHE A 15 -12.58 6.76 4.45
CA PHE A 15 -12.82 6.61 3.02
C PHE A 15 -14.07 7.42 2.64
N PRO A 16 -14.05 8.24 1.57
CA PRO A 16 -12.87 8.69 0.83
C PRO A 16 -11.93 9.54 1.70
N TRP A 17 -10.66 9.64 1.30
CA TRP A 17 -9.62 10.39 2.01
C TRP A 17 -10.01 11.85 2.28
N LYS A 18 -10.07 12.20 3.56
CA LYS A 18 -10.31 13.54 4.12
C LYS A 18 -9.33 13.87 5.26
N GLY A 19 -8.29 13.07 5.44
CA GLY A 19 -7.30 13.23 6.50
C GLY A 19 -7.58 12.37 7.72
N GLY A 20 -7.98 11.13 7.53
CA GLY A 20 -8.01 10.12 8.58
C GLY A 20 -6.62 9.75 9.06
N ARG A 21 -6.56 8.66 9.83
CA ARG A 21 -5.35 8.14 10.45
C ARG A 21 -4.96 6.82 9.83
N LEU A 22 -3.66 6.56 9.71
CA LEU A 22 -3.12 5.25 9.36
C LEU A 22 -3.45 4.24 10.47
N ILE A 23 -3.96 3.06 10.11
CA ILE A 23 -4.28 1.99 11.08
C ILE A 23 -3.61 0.66 10.77
N GLU A 24 -3.23 0.41 9.51
CA GLU A 24 -2.47 -0.77 9.11
C GLU A 24 -1.43 -0.36 8.07
N LEU A 25 -0.19 -0.86 8.24
CA LEU A 25 0.88 -0.70 7.27
C LEU A 25 1.46 -2.09 6.96
N ALA A 26 1.52 -2.43 5.69
CA ALA A 26 2.11 -3.69 5.26
C ALA A 26 3.04 -3.51 4.07
N GLY A 27 3.93 -4.47 3.86
CA GLY A 27 4.79 -4.52 2.70
C GLY A 27 5.29 -5.91 2.36
N VAL A 28 5.48 -6.15 1.07
CA VAL A 28 6.00 -7.38 0.48
C VAL A 28 7.30 -7.05 -0.22
N LYS A 29 8.40 -7.63 0.26
CA LYS A 29 9.72 -7.49 -0.33
C LYS A 29 9.96 -8.61 -1.32
N PHE A 30 10.34 -8.28 -2.55
CA PHE A 30 10.48 -9.27 -3.62
C PHE A 30 11.63 -8.95 -4.58
N ARG A 31 12.08 -9.98 -5.31
CA ARG A 31 13.02 -9.84 -6.44
C ARG A 31 12.27 -9.61 -7.74
N LEU A 32 12.62 -8.56 -8.49
CA LEU A 32 12.02 -8.23 -9.78
C LEU A 32 12.29 -9.31 -10.83
N SER A 33 13.52 -9.83 -10.89
CA SER A 33 13.98 -10.84 -11.86
C SER A 33 13.20 -12.15 -11.83
N SER A 34 12.82 -12.60 -10.62
CA SER A 34 12.18 -13.91 -10.40
C SER A 34 10.74 -13.80 -9.91
N GLY A 35 10.35 -12.64 -9.38
CA GLY A 35 9.11 -12.47 -8.63
C GLY A 35 9.11 -13.15 -7.25
N LEU A 36 10.24 -13.68 -6.79
CA LEU A 36 10.34 -14.35 -5.50
C LEU A 36 10.11 -13.36 -4.34
N VAL A 37 9.16 -13.67 -3.48
CA VAL A 37 8.97 -12.97 -2.20
C VAL A 37 10.09 -13.38 -1.24
N ILE A 38 10.75 -12.39 -0.65
CA ILE A 38 11.89 -12.57 0.27
C ILE A 38 11.60 -12.04 1.68
N GLY A 39 10.43 -11.47 1.91
CA GLY A 39 9.97 -11.08 3.23
C GLY A 39 8.64 -10.34 3.19
N ASN A 40 7.89 -10.45 4.28
CA ASN A 40 6.65 -9.72 4.51
C ASN A 40 6.78 -8.89 5.79
N PHE A 41 6.12 -7.74 5.80
CA PHE A 41 5.95 -6.88 6.95
C PHE A 41 4.47 -6.53 7.05
N GLN A 42 3.92 -6.55 8.25
CA GLN A 42 2.55 -6.14 8.54
C GLN A 42 2.48 -5.71 10.00
N THR A 43 1.88 -4.55 10.26
CA THR A 43 1.64 -4.07 11.61
C THR A 43 0.38 -3.22 11.64
N PHE A 44 -0.34 -3.27 12.75
CA PHE A 44 -1.27 -2.20 13.10
C PHE A 44 -0.50 -0.97 13.57
N VAL A 45 -1.10 0.19 13.34
CA VAL A 45 -0.60 1.50 13.75
C VAL A 45 -1.66 2.13 14.66
N ASP A 46 -1.26 2.54 15.86
CA ASP A 46 -2.17 3.22 16.78
C ASP A 46 -2.53 4.60 16.21
N PRO A 47 -3.81 4.83 15.84
CA PRO A 47 -4.25 6.11 15.30
C PRO A 47 -4.44 7.16 16.40
N GLY A 48 -4.14 6.86 17.66
CA GLY A 48 -4.28 7.76 18.79
C GLY A 48 -5.72 7.87 19.32
N PRO A 49 -5.89 8.54 20.47
CA PRO A 49 -7.15 8.52 21.22
C PRO A 49 -8.30 9.22 20.50
N ASP A 50 -8.03 10.32 19.79
CA ASP A 50 -9.04 11.16 19.14
C ASP A 50 -9.47 10.63 17.75
N ALA A 51 -8.88 9.53 17.29
CA ALA A 51 -9.25 8.93 16.03
C ALA A 51 -10.68 8.38 16.08
N LEU A 52 -11.42 8.61 14.98
CA LEU A 52 -12.75 8.08 14.75
C LEU A 52 -12.74 7.27 13.46
N MET A 53 -13.38 6.10 13.49
CA MET A 53 -13.56 5.27 12.32
C MET A 53 -14.74 5.79 11.49
N ASN A 54 -14.49 6.09 10.22
CA ASN A 54 -15.56 6.29 9.25
C ASN A 54 -16.20 4.92 8.93
N PRO A 55 -17.54 4.77 9.01
CA PRO A 55 -18.21 3.53 8.62
C PRO A 55 -17.83 3.02 7.23
N ASP A 56 -17.67 3.91 6.25
CA ASP A 56 -17.30 3.53 4.88
C ASP A 56 -15.89 2.91 4.82
N ALA A 57 -14.95 3.36 5.67
CA ALA A 57 -13.62 2.75 5.76
C ALA A 57 -13.71 1.35 6.40
N PHE A 58 -14.48 1.24 7.49
CA PHE A 58 -14.70 -0.03 8.15
C PHE A 58 -15.38 -1.06 7.24
N GLU A 59 -16.36 -0.64 6.41
CA GLU A 59 -17.00 -1.51 5.42
C GLU A 59 -16.02 -2.05 4.37
N VAL A 60 -14.96 -1.29 4.08
CA VAL A 60 -13.91 -1.70 3.15
C VAL A 60 -12.98 -2.72 3.81
N HIS A 61 -12.30 -2.36 4.90
CA HIS A 61 -11.18 -3.17 5.43
C HIS A 61 -11.56 -4.06 6.63
N GLY A 62 -12.70 -3.81 7.30
CA GLY A 62 -13.21 -4.60 8.42
C GLY A 62 -12.33 -4.60 9.68
N ILE A 63 -11.50 -3.57 9.87
CA ILE A 63 -10.53 -3.47 10.99
C ILE A 63 -11.21 -2.66 12.10
N PRO A 64 -11.49 -3.27 13.26
CA PRO A 64 -12.01 -2.55 14.40
C PRO A 64 -11.00 -1.52 14.91
N LEU A 65 -11.48 -0.36 15.34
CA LEU A 65 -10.60 0.71 15.82
C LEU A 65 -9.86 0.29 17.10
N GLU A 66 -10.46 -0.57 17.92
CA GLU A 66 -9.85 -1.17 19.10
C GLU A 66 -8.66 -2.08 18.79
N ASP A 67 -8.63 -2.74 17.63
CA ASP A 67 -7.50 -3.56 17.20
C ASP A 67 -6.35 -2.65 16.73
N ALA A 68 -6.68 -1.61 15.95
CA ALA A 68 -5.70 -0.61 15.51
C ALA A 68 -5.03 0.10 16.70
N ARG A 69 -5.78 0.43 17.74
CA ARG A 69 -5.28 1.07 18.98
C ARG A 69 -4.33 0.19 19.81
N GLN A 70 -4.31 -1.12 19.56
CA GLN A 70 -3.32 -2.03 20.16
C GLN A 70 -2.01 -2.09 19.35
N GLY A 71 -1.97 -1.41 18.19
CA GLY A 71 -0.81 -1.32 17.32
C GLY A 71 0.32 -0.46 17.88
N ALA A 72 1.40 -0.37 17.10
CA ALA A 72 2.55 0.45 17.46
C ALA A 72 2.26 1.94 17.15
N PRO A 73 2.86 2.89 17.90
CA PRO A 73 2.87 4.29 17.48
C PRO A 73 3.46 4.43 16.07
N PHE A 74 2.97 5.38 15.28
CA PHE A 74 3.41 5.59 13.90
C PHE A 74 4.93 5.61 13.74
N LYS A 75 5.64 6.31 14.63
CA LYS A 75 7.10 6.39 14.62
C LYS A 75 7.76 5.02 14.62
N ASP A 76 7.33 4.13 15.51
CA ASP A 76 7.92 2.81 15.67
C ASP A 76 7.53 1.89 14.51
N ALA A 77 6.26 1.93 14.10
CA ALA A 77 5.77 1.18 12.94
C ALA A 77 6.54 1.55 11.66
N PHE A 78 6.72 2.86 11.42
CA PHE A 78 7.42 3.35 10.24
C PHE A 78 8.92 3.04 10.29
N LEU A 79 9.59 3.16 11.44
CA LEU A 79 11.00 2.79 11.56
C LEU A 79 11.23 1.31 11.27
N GLN A 80 10.33 0.43 11.72
CA GLN A 80 10.38 -0.99 11.40
C GLN A 80 10.16 -1.24 9.90
N PHE A 81 9.16 -0.59 9.29
CA PHE A 81 8.91 -0.67 7.85
C PHE A 81 10.10 -0.15 7.03
N HIS A 82 10.71 0.96 7.45
CA HIS A 82 11.87 1.55 6.79
C HIS A 82 13.09 0.61 6.85
N SER A 83 13.35 0.01 8.02
CA SER A 83 14.37 -1.02 8.17
C SER A 83 14.07 -2.26 7.33
N PHE A 84 12.80 -2.67 7.25
CA PHE A 84 12.37 -3.76 6.38
C PHE A 84 12.61 -3.44 4.90
N ALA A 85 12.31 -2.22 4.45
CA ALA A 85 12.58 -1.79 3.07
C ALA A 85 14.08 -1.75 2.78
N ASN A 86 14.89 -1.28 3.73
CA ASN A 86 16.35 -1.23 3.64
C ASN A 86 16.84 -0.56 2.33
N GLY A 87 16.27 0.61 2.00
CA GLY A 87 16.61 1.37 0.79
C GLY A 87 16.13 0.77 -0.53
N ALA A 88 15.34 -0.31 -0.52
CA ALA A 88 14.67 -0.81 -1.71
C ALA A 88 13.65 0.21 -2.25
N PRO A 89 13.52 0.40 -3.57
CA PRO A 89 12.46 1.24 -4.12
C PRO A 89 11.07 0.69 -3.75
N LEU A 90 10.16 1.60 -3.45
CA LEU A 90 8.81 1.25 -3.05
C LEU A 90 7.88 1.21 -4.27
N VAL A 91 6.84 0.39 -4.16
CA VAL A 91 5.77 0.24 -5.16
C VAL A 91 4.45 0.33 -4.42
N ALA A 92 3.52 1.11 -4.92
CA ALA A 92 2.17 1.18 -4.38
C ALA A 92 1.16 1.27 -5.51
N HIS A 93 -0.10 0.92 -5.23
CA HIS A 93 -1.10 0.97 -6.28
C HIS A 93 -1.50 2.40 -6.62
N ASN A 94 -1.87 3.19 -5.62
CA ASN A 94 -2.24 4.58 -5.80
C ASN A 94 -1.26 5.49 -5.07
N ALA A 95 0.01 5.52 -5.52
CA ALA A 95 1.11 6.17 -4.79
C ALA A 95 0.81 7.60 -4.29
N SER A 96 -0.06 8.35 -4.96
CA SER A 96 -0.53 9.66 -4.51
C SER A 96 -1.32 9.59 -3.20
N PHE A 97 -2.21 8.61 -3.04
CA PHE A 97 -2.92 8.32 -1.80
C PHE A 97 -1.95 7.92 -0.69
N GLU A 98 -1.13 6.87 -0.88
CA GLU A 98 -0.22 6.43 0.21
C GLU A 98 0.77 7.55 0.61
N THR A 99 1.21 8.39 -0.35
CA THR A 99 2.03 9.57 -0.03
C THR A 99 1.29 10.59 0.84
N GLN A 100 0.00 10.83 0.61
CA GLN A 100 -0.80 11.74 1.44
C GLN A 100 -1.01 11.19 2.85
N VAL A 101 -1.27 9.89 2.97
CA VAL A 101 -1.41 9.20 4.26
C VAL A 101 -0.11 9.32 5.07
N LEU A 102 1.02 8.89 4.49
CA LEU A 102 2.31 8.94 5.16
C LEU A 102 2.72 10.36 5.51
N LYS A 103 2.56 11.32 4.59
CA LYS A 103 2.89 12.73 4.86
C LYS A 103 2.15 13.25 6.08
N ARG A 104 0.86 12.96 6.21
CA ARG A 104 0.05 13.39 7.36
C ARG A 104 0.56 12.78 8.66
N GLU A 105 0.87 11.48 8.68
CA GLU A 105 1.40 10.83 9.88
C GLU A 105 2.80 11.35 10.25
N PHE A 106 3.66 11.67 9.27
CA PHE A 106 4.93 12.34 9.52
C PHE A 106 4.76 13.73 10.16
N GLU A 107 3.82 14.53 9.66
CA GLU A 107 3.49 15.84 10.22
C GLU A 107 2.95 15.72 11.65
N LEU A 108 2.05 14.76 11.91
CA LEU A 108 1.49 14.53 13.24
C LEU A 108 2.53 14.00 14.25
N ALA A 109 3.49 13.21 13.79
CA ALA A 109 4.55 12.66 14.63
C ALA A 109 5.76 13.60 14.80
N ASP A 110 5.73 14.79 14.21
CA ASP A 110 6.86 15.72 14.14
C ASP A 110 8.15 15.03 13.64
N MET A 111 8.00 14.24 12.57
CA MET A 111 9.08 13.47 11.96
C MET A 111 9.33 13.93 10.53
N PRO A 112 10.60 14.04 10.10
CA PRO A 112 10.90 14.31 8.70
C PRO A 112 10.52 13.10 7.83
N SER A 113 9.86 13.37 6.70
CA SER A 113 9.62 12.34 5.69
C SER A 113 10.96 11.89 5.08
N PRO A 114 11.23 10.58 4.96
CA PRO A 114 12.51 10.06 4.46
C PRO A 114 12.70 10.26 2.95
N GLY A 115 11.70 10.80 2.24
CA GLY A 115 11.70 10.91 0.79
C GLY A 115 11.78 9.53 0.11
N GLY A 116 12.32 9.51 -1.11
CA GLY A 116 12.47 8.29 -1.90
C GLY A 116 11.49 8.19 -3.07
N THR A 117 11.67 7.17 -3.89
CA THR A 117 10.85 6.93 -5.09
C THR A 117 9.81 5.85 -4.81
N ILE A 118 8.55 6.19 -5.06
CA ILE A 118 7.43 5.24 -5.06
C ILE A 118 6.96 5.06 -6.52
N PHE A 119 7.05 3.84 -7.03
CA PHE A 119 6.46 3.49 -8.32
C PHE A 119 4.95 3.30 -8.16
N CYS A 120 4.17 3.90 -9.06
CA CYS A 120 2.71 3.87 -9.00
C CYS A 120 2.14 2.89 -10.02
N THR A 121 1.58 1.77 -9.59
CA THR A 121 1.04 0.76 -10.52
C THR A 121 -0.23 1.23 -11.22
N MET A 122 -1.07 2.05 -10.57
CA MET A 122 -2.25 2.64 -11.21
C MET A 122 -1.87 3.56 -12.38
N LEU A 123 -0.79 4.35 -12.25
CA LEU A 123 -0.35 5.22 -13.36
C LEU A 123 0.26 4.40 -14.50
N MET A 124 1.01 3.34 -14.18
CA MET A 124 1.52 2.41 -15.19
C MET A 124 0.36 1.74 -15.94
N ALA A 125 -0.65 1.27 -15.22
CA ALA A 125 -1.84 0.63 -15.79
C ALA A 125 -2.67 1.58 -16.67
N LYS A 126 -2.90 2.82 -16.23
CA LYS A 126 -3.59 3.84 -17.04
C LYS A 126 -2.89 4.13 -18.36
N LYS A 127 -1.56 4.05 -18.39
CA LYS A 127 -0.77 4.23 -19.61
C LYS A 127 -0.84 2.99 -20.50
N HIS A 128 -0.75 1.80 -19.90
CA HIS A 128 -0.69 0.55 -20.64
C HIS A 128 -2.05 0.13 -21.20
N TRP A 129 -3.09 0.13 -20.36
CA TRP A 129 -4.49 -0.17 -20.73
C TRP A 129 -5.32 1.11 -20.89
N SER A 130 -4.84 2.02 -21.74
CA SER A 130 -5.45 3.35 -21.92
C SER A 130 -6.88 3.32 -22.47
N GLU A 131 -7.24 2.25 -23.16
CA GLU A 131 -8.58 1.98 -23.69
C GLU A 131 -9.60 1.64 -22.59
N ARG A 132 -9.14 1.17 -21.41
CA ARG A 132 -10.01 0.90 -20.27
C ARG A 132 -10.43 2.22 -19.63
N SER A 133 -11.73 2.49 -19.66
CA SER A 133 -12.34 3.71 -19.16
C SER A 133 -13.49 3.41 -18.19
N GLY A 134 -13.93 4.43 -17.46
CA GLY A 134 -14.99 4.32 -16.45
C GLY A 134 -14.49 4.29 -15.01
N LYS A 135 -15.41 4.53 -14.07
CA LYS A 135 -15.10 4.53 -12.63
C LYS A 135 -14.67 3.12 -12.23
N GLY A 136 -13.50 3.01 -11.59
CA GLY A 136 -12.98 1.74 -11.10
C GLY A 136 -12.19 0.93 -12.14
N ALA A 137 -12.06 1.37 -13.40
CA ALA A 137 -11.38 0.58 -14.44
C ALA A 137 -9.92 0.20 -14.10
N HIS A 138 -9.28 1.01 -13.25
CA HIS A 138 -7.89 0.88 -12.83
C HIS A 138 -7.74 0.71 -11.32
N THR A 139 -8.73 0.14 -10.63
CA THR A 139 -8.58 -0.26 -9.23
C THR A 139 -7.73 -1.52 -9.12
N LEU A 140 -7.06 -1.70 -7.99
CA LEU A 140 -6.20 -2.86 -7.74
C LEU A 140 -6.96 -4.17 -7.93
N GLY A 141 -8.16 -4.28 -7.37
CA GLY A 141 -9.02 -5.46 -7.51
C GLY A 141 -9.33 -5.80 -8.97
N ASN A 142 -9.84 -4.85 -9.74
CA ASN A 142 -10.20 -5.07 -11.15
C ASN A 142 -8.99 -5.43 -12.01
N LEU A 143 -7.84 -4.80 -11.77
CA LEU A 143 -6.62 -5.10 -12.51
C LEU A 143 -6.00 -6.43 -12.09
N SER A 144 -6.13 -6.82 -10.83
CA SER A 144 -5.64 -8.12 -10.34
C SER A 144 -6.48 -9.26 -10.91
N GLU A 145 -7.81 -9.10 -10.95
CA GLU A 145 -8.71 -10.05 -11.62
C GLU A 145 -8.38 -10.17 -13.12
N LEU A 146 -8.13 -9.04 -13.80
CA LEU A 146 -7.76 -9.01 -15.21
C LEU A 146 -6.52 -9.87 -15.51
N ILE A 147 -5.54 -9.88 -14.62
CA ILE A 147 -4.29 -10.65 -14.79
C ILE A 147 -4.32 -12.02 -14.12
N GLY A 148 -5.49 -12.45 -13.60
CA GLY A 148 -5.68 -13.76 -12.98
C GLY A 148 -5.00 -13.93 -11.62
N VAL A 149 -4.78 -12.83 -10.89
CA VAL A 149 -4.24 -12.85 -9.52
C VAL A 149 -5.39 -13.04 -8.52
N ASP A 150 -5.19 -13.95 -7.58
CA ASP A 150 -6.13 -14.18 -6.49
C ASP A 150 -6.28 -12.91 -5.63
N SER A 151 -7.53 -12.52 -5.38
CA SER A 151 -7.92 -11.36 -4.56
C SER A 151 -8.51 -11.79 -3.21
N SER A 152 -8.27 -13.03 -2.78
CA SER A 152 -8.65 -13.48 -1.44
C SER A 152 -8.03 -12.59 -0.36
N GLY A 153 -8.87 -12.07 0.54
CA GLY A 153 -8.44 -11.15 1.59
C GLY A 153 -8.19 -9.70 1.16
N TRP A 154 -8.69 -9.31 -0.02
CA TRP A 154 -8.71 -7.91 -0.49
C TRP A 154 -9.23 -6.95 0.59
N HIS A 155 -8.64 -5.75 0.65
CA HIS A 155 -8.83 -4.73 1.71
C HIS A 155 -8.18 -5.09 3.04
N ARG A 156 -7.08 -5.84 2.95
CA ARG A 156 -6.09 -5.97 4.01
C ARG A 156 -4.76 -5.57 3.44
N ALA A 157 -4.02 -4.71 4.15
CA ALA A 157 -2.83 -4.08 3.59
C ALA A 157 -1.80 -5.09 3.03
N LEU A 158 -1.64 -6.26 3.67
CA LEU A 158 -0.69 -7.28 3.19
C LEU A 158 -1.17 -7.99 1.91
N ALA A 159 -2.47 -8.29 1.80
CA ALA A 159 -3.04 -8.89 0.61
C ALA A 159 -2.96 -7.91 -0.57
N ASP A 160 -3.30 -6.65 -0.33
CA ASP A 160 -3.21 -5.58 -1.33
C ASP A 160 -1.75 -5.32 -1.74
N SER A 161 -0.79 -5.40 -0.81
CA SER A 161 0.64 -5.36 -1.11
C SER A 161 1.08 -6.53 -2.03
N MET A 162 0.58 -7.74 -1.80
CA MET A 162 0.85 -8.91 -2.65
C MET A 162 0.26 -8.71 -4.05
N MET A 163 -1.00 -8.28 -4.14
CA MET A 163 -1.67 -7.98 -5.42
C MET A 163 -0.92 -6.88 -6.19
N CYS A 164 -0.50 -5.82 -5.49
CA CYS A 164 0.28 -4.74 -6.09
C CYS A 164 1.63 -5.23 -6.64
N LYS A 165 2.31 -6.12 -5.90
CA LYS A 165 3.53 -6.79 -6.36
C LYS A 165 3.28 -7.57 -7.64
N GLU A 166 2.23 -8.40 -7.72
CA GLU A 166 1.96 -9.20 -8.92
C GLU A 166 1.62 -8.32 -10.12
N LEU A 167 0.80 -7.28 -9.92
CA LEU A 167 0.47 -6.31 -10.95
C LEU A 167 1.72 -5.58 -11.46
N PHE A 168 2.62 -5.16 -10.56
CA PHE A 168 3.87 -4.53 -10.95
C PHE A 168 4.77 -5.46 -11.78
N LEU A 169 4.91 -6.73 -11.38
CA LEU A 169 5.68 -7.71 -12.13
C LEU A 169 5.09 -7.96 -13.51
N HIS A 170 3.77 -8.09 -13.60
CA HIS A 170 3.06 -8.28 -14.87
C HIS A 170 3.37 -7.14 -15.85
N MET A 171 3.12 -5.89 -15.44
CA MET A 171 3.38 -4.72 -16.28
C MET A 171 4.86 -4.56 -16.64
N LYS A 172 5.79 -4.96 -15.75
CA LYS A 172 7.23 -4.92 -16.05
C LYS A 172 7.64 -5.95 -17.08
N ARG A 173 6.99 -7.12 -17.11
CA ARG A 173 7.24 -8.16 -18.13
C ARG A 173 6.69 -7.72 -19.49
N GLU A 174 5.48 -7.16 -19.51
CA GLU A 174 4.87 -6.66 -20.75
C GLU A 174 5.62 -5.48 -21.36
N ALA A 175 6.20 -4.59 -20.55
CA ALA A 175 6.99 -3.46 -21.06
C ALA A 175 8.32 -3.86 -21.71
N VAL A 176 8.75 -5.12 -21.57
CA VAL A 176 9.98 -5.67 -22.17
C VAL A 176 9.66 -6.58 -23.37
N ALA A 177 8.39 -6.97 -23.55
CA ALA A 177 7.90 -7.73 -24.69
C ALA A 177 7.62 -6.82 -25.90
#